data_AF-A0A0Q7Y917-F1
#
_entry.id   AF-A0A0Q7Y917-F1
#
_cell.length_a   1.000
_cell.length_b   1.000
_cell.length_c   1.000
_cell.angle_alpha   90.00
_cell.angle_beta   90.00
_cell.angle_gamma   90.00
#
_symmetry.space_group_name_H-M   'P 1'
#
loop_
_entity.id
_entity.type
_entity.pdbx_description
1 polymer ?
#
loop_
_entity_poly.entity_id
_entity_poly.type
_entity_poly.pdbx_seq_one_letter_code
_entity_poly.pdbx_strand_id
1 'polypeptide(L)'
;MDHSEASPEINYKLLRLARGKRYVIAVQDQSGEIEPHPYWEETQAFFARGTPIEQWEQVATEVFTQVFPDALPSGFSVFVRMERRNICLGVVLWRGAVIYPFIFPTLEDALSAATQDEWILEAHAKTELDLAC
;
A
#
# COMPACT_ATOMS: atom_id res chain seq x y z
N MET A 1 11.61 -38.16 18.34
CA MET A 1 10.87 -36.90 18.58
C MET A 1 10.86 -36.19 17.26
N ASP A 2 9.74 -36.30 16.56
CA ASP A 2 9.55 -35.75 15.22
C ASP A 2 9.13 -34.29 15.41
N HIS A 3 10.09 -33.37 15.35
CA HIS A 3 9.80 -31.94 15.27
C HIS A 3 9.42 -31.65 13.82
N SER A 4 8.22 -32.06 13.43
CA SER A 4 7.57 -31.51 12.24
C SER A 4 7.18 -30.07 12.58
N GLU A 5 8.16 -29.17 12.56
CA GLU A 5 7.91 -27.74 12.46
C GLU A 5 7.18 -27.54 11.14
N ALA A 6 5.86 -27.43 11.22
CA ALA A 6 5.06 -26.98 10.10
C ALA A 6 5.72 -25.69 9.61
N SER A 7 6.20 -25.74 8.37
CA SER A 7 6.71 -24.56 7.68
C SER A 7 5.68 -23.44 7.83
N PRO A 8 6.08 -22.22 8.24
CA PRO A 8 5.13 -21.14 8.42
C PRO A 8 4.39 -20.92 7.10
N GLU A 9 3.05 -20.99 7.16
CA GLU A 9 2.22 -20.78 5.99
C GLU A 9 2.38 -19.31 5.53
N ILE A 10 2.68 -19.12 4.25
CA ILE A 10 2.75 -17.77 3.68
C ILE A 10 1.33 -17.18 3.68
N ASN A 11 1.12 -16.21 4.56
CA ASN A 11 -0.16 -15.58 4.80
C ASN A 11 -0.16 -14.08 4.43
N TYR A 12 0.67 -13.69 3.48
CA TYR A 12 0.79 -12.32 3.02
C TYR A 12 1.24 -12.29 1.56
N LYS A 13 1.14 -11.12 0.95
CA LYS A 13 1.64 -10.85 -0.39
C LYS A 13 2.41 -9.54 -0.44
N LEU A 14 3.32 -9.44 -1.39
CA LEU A 14 4.07 -8.22 -1.67
C LEU A 14 3.35 -7.36 -2.72
N LEU A 15 3.24 -6.07 -2.46
CA LEU A 15 2.77 -5.07 -3.40
C LEU A 15 3.96 -4.20 -3.83
N ARG A 16 4.43 -4.38 -5.06
CA ARG A 16 5.45 -3.52 -5.66
C ARG A 16 4.80 -2.21 -6.10
N LEU A 17 5.03 -1.14 -5.36
CA LEU A 17 4.56 0.20 -5.69
C LEU A 17 5.59 0.89 -6.57
N ALA A 18 5.40 0.81 -7.89
CA ALA A 18 6.36 1.25 -8.89
C ALA A 18 6.20 2.72 -9.29
N ARG A 19 7.32 3.44 -9.32
CA ARG A 19 7.48 4.78 -9.89
C ARG A 19 8.64 4.77 -10.88
N GLY A 20 8.31 4.74 -12.17
CA GLY A 20 9.32 4.61 -13.23
C GLY A 20 10.11 3.31 -13.11
N LYS A 21 11.44 3.40 -12.93
CA LYS A 21 12.33 2.24 -12.78
C LYS A 21 12.54 1.78 -11.33
N ARG A 22 11.94 2.46 -10.36
CA ARG A 22 12.08 2.15 -8.94
C ARG A 22 10.75 1.66 -8.40
N TYR A 23 10.80 0.84 -7.36
CA TYR A 23 9.63 0.47 -6.58
C TYR A 23 9.99 0.41 -5.10
N VAL A 24 8.97 0.49 -4.26
CA VAL A 24 9.04 0.06 -2.87
C VAL A 24 8.09 -1.11 -2.65
N ILE A 25 8.20 -1.77 -1.52
CA ILE A 25 7.43 -2.97 -1.18
C ILE A 25 6.47 -2.62 -0.05
N ALA A 26 5.17 -2.63 -0.35
CA ALA A 26 4.15 -2.72 0.68
C ALA A 26 3.82 -4.20 0.94
N VAL A 27 3.38 -4.51 2.15
CA VAL A 27 2.98 -5.87 2.53
C VAL A 27 1.48 -5.85 2.81
N GLN A 28 0.74 -6.74 2.16
CA GLN A 28 -0.66 -6.98 2.51
C GLN A 28 -0.76 -8.34 3.20
N ASP A 29 -1.38 -8.37 4.38
CA ASP A 29 -1.60 -9.60 5.12
C ASP A 29 -2.83 -10.39 4.62
N GLN A 30 -3.07 -11.55 5.22
CA GLN A 30 -4.22 -12.42 4.91
C GLN A 30 -5.59 -11.79 5.19
N SER A 31 -5.67 -10.76 6.05
CA SER A 31 -6.92 -10.04 6.31
C SER A 31 -7.24 -9.03 5.20
N GLY A 32 -6.27 -8.77 4.33
CA GLY A 32 -6.36 -7.75 3.28
C GLY A 32 -5.84 -6.39 3.73
N GLU A 33 -5.29 -6.28 4.95
CA GLU A 33 -4.73 -5.03 5.46
C GLU A 33 -3.32 -4.80 4.94
N ILE A 34 -3.02 -3.57 4.52
CA ILE A 34 -1.68 -3.16 4.07
C ILE A 34 -0.91 -2.54 5.25
N GLU A 35 0.30 -3.03 5.50
CA GLU A 35 1.21 -2.42 6.47
C GLU A 35 1.48 -0.94 6.11
N PRO A 36 1.40 -0.01 7.08
CA PRO A 36 1.46 1.42 6.79
C PRO A 36 2.82 1.90 6.28
N HIS A 37 3.89 1.18 6.59
CA HIS A 37 5.26 1.57 6.23
C HIS A 37 5.85 0.57 5.22
N PRO A 38 6.30 1.03 4.04
CA PRO A 38 6.89 0.14 3.06
C PRO A 38 8.35 -0.19 3.38
N TYR A 39 8.83 -1.26 2.75
CA TYR A 39 10.23 -1.64 2.67
C TYR A 39 10.86 -1.15 1.37
N TRP A 40 12.16 -0.90 1.37
CA TRP A 40 12.88 -0.47 0.17
C TRP A 40 13.23 -1.65 -0.75
N GLU A 41 13.34 -2.85 -0.17
CA GLU A 41 13.69 -4.08 -0.86
C GLU A 41 12.82 -5.26 -0.41
N GLU A 42 12.64 -6.26 -1.27
CA GLU A 42 11.86 -7.47 -0.95
C GLU A 42 12.52 -8.30 0.15
N THR A 43 13.83 -8.37 0.14
CA THR A 43 14.65 -9.03 1.18
C THR A 43 14.30 -8.51 2.57
N GLN A 44 14.16 -7.19 2.72
CA GLN A 44 13.77 -6.57 3.99
C GLN A 44 12.38 -7.01 4.44
N ALA A 45 11.41 -7.04 3.51
CA ALA A 45 10.07 -7.53 3.80
C ALA A 45 10.09 -9.01 4.21
N PHE A 46 10.78 -9.87 3.45
CA PHE A 46 10.88 -11.29 3.77
C PHE A 46 11.50 -11.55 5.14
N PHE A 47 12.58 -10.84 5.48
CA PHE A 47 13.21 -10.94 6.80
C PHE A 47 12.28 -10.45 7.92
N ALA A 48 11.58 -9.33 7.72
CA ALA A 48 10.62 -8.81 8.70
C ALA A 48 9.46 -9.78 8.95
N ARG A 49 9.06 -10.53 7.91
CA ARG A 49 8.02 -11.57 7.98
C ARG A 49 8.54 -12.95 8.42
N GLY A 50 9.82 -13.08 8.72
CA GLY A 50 10.43 -14.35 9.12
C GLY A 50 10.28 -15.46 8.07
N THR A 51 10.19 -15.11 6.78
CA THR A 51 9.96 -16.08 5.70
C THR A 51 11.28 -16.77 5.34
N PRO A 52 11.35 -18.12 5.40
CA PRO A 52 12.53 -18.87 4.97
C PRO A 52 12.91 -18.57 3.52
N ILE A 53 14.20 -18.52 3.21
CA ILE A 53 14.72 -18.15 1.87
C ILE A 53 14.15 -19.08 0.79
N GLU A 54 13.98 -20.35 1.13
CA GLU A 54 13.45 -21.40 0.25
C GLU A 54 11.98 -21.16 -0.15
N GLN A 55 11.29 -20.27 0.55
CA GLN A 55 9.89 -19.93 0.36
C GLN A 55 9.68 -18.57 -0.30
N TRP A 56 10.73 -17.77 -0.54
CA TRP A 56 10.57 -16.41 -1.08
C TRP A 56 9.88 -16.40 -2.44
N GLU A 57 10.17 -17.38 -3.31
CA GLU A 57 9.54 -17.50 -4.63
C GLU A 57 8.06 -17.91 -4.57
N GLN A 58 7.58 -18.38 -3.41
CA GLN A 58 6.20 -18.77 -3.18
C GLN A 58 5.33 -17.58 -2.73
N VAL A 59 5.95 -16.46 -2.33
CA VAL A 59 5.21 -15.26 -1.89
C VAL A 59 4.61 -14.55 -3.10
N ALA A 60 3.29 -14.46 -3.13
CA ALA A 60 2.57 -13.77 -4.19
C ALA A 60 3.03 -12.31 -4.28
N THR A 61 3.29 -11.84 -5.50
CA THR A 61 3.73 -10.46 -5.76
C THR A 61 2.84 -9.81 -6.80
N GLU A 62 2.30 -8.64 -6.46
CA GLU A 62 1.49 -7.82 -7.35
C GLU A 62 2.19 -6.49 -7.62
N VAL A 63 2.07 -5.98 -8.85
CA VAL A 63 2.70 -4.71 -9.26
C VAL A 63 1.64 -3.65 -9.46
N PHE A 64 1.83 -2.51 -8.80
CA PHE A 64 1.00 -1.31 -8.93
C PHE A 64 1.88 -0.20 -9.48
N THR A 65 1.39 0.53 -10.48
CA THR A 65 2.15 1.61 -11.13
C THR A 65 1.60 2.95 -10.72
N GLN A 66 2.47 3.89 -10.38
CA GLN A 66 2.06 5.25 -10.04
C GLN A 66 1.36 5.92 -11.23
N VAL A 67 0.23 6.56 -10.95
CA VAL A 67 -0.47 7.43 -11.90
C VAL A 67 -0.63 8.84 -11.32
N PHE A 68 -0.90 9.81 -12.18
CA PHE A 68 -1.00 11.23 -11.82
C PHE A 68 -2.35 11.78 -12.29
N PRO A 69 -3.45 11.48 -11.57
CA PRO A 69 -4.75 12.03 -11.92
C PRO A 69 -4.82 13.51 -11.52
N ASP A 70 -5.51 14.31 -12.35
CA ASP A 70 -5.60 15.77 -12.16
C ASP A 70 -6.27 16.17 -10.84
N ALA A 71 -7.19 15.33 -10.34
CA ALA A 71 -7.93 15.57 -9.11
C ALA A 71 -7.25 15.03 -7.84
N LEU A 72 -5.97 14.64 -7.89
CA LEU A 72 -5.26 14.13 -6.71
C LEU A 72 -4.87 15.27 -5.76
N PRO A 73 -5.32 15.24 -4.49
CA PRO A 73 -4.85 16.15 -3.46
C PRO A 73 -3.34 16.20 -3.31
N SER A 74 -2.84 17.34 -2.82
CA SER A 74 -1.41 17.51 -2.61
C SER A 74 -0.88 16.58 -1.51
N GLY A 75 0.34 16.06 -1.68
CA GLY A 75 0.94 15.14 -0.71
C GLY A 75 0.47 13.68 -0.79
N PHE A 76 -0.41 13.36 -1.74
CA PHE A 76 -0.82 11.99 -2.04
C PHE A 76 -0.05 11.42 -3.24
N SER A 77 0.05 10.10 -3.26
CA SER A 77 0.51 9.29 -4.37
C SER A 77 -0.46 8.13 -4.54
N VAL A 78 -0.80 7.83 -5.79
CA VAL A 78 -1.75 6.78 -6.11
C VAL A 78 -1.12 5.79 -7.08
N PHE A 79 -1.26 4.51 -6.77
CA PHE A 79 -0.68 3.42 -7.54
C PHE A 79 -1.80 2.49 -7.98
N VAL A 80 -1.86 2.19 -9.27
CA VAL A 80 -2.96 1.41 -9.86
C VAL A 80 -2.40 0.10 -10.41
N ARG A 81 -3.12 -0.99 -10.15
CA ARG A 81 -2.91 -2.26 -10.82
C ARG A 81 -3.95 -2.43 -11.91
N MET A 82 -3.49 -2.62 -13.14
CA MET A 82 -4.33 -2.79 -14.32
C MET A 82 -4.17 -4.18 -14.91
N GLU A 83 -5.26 -4.74 -15.43
CA GLU A 83 -5.22 -5.90 -16.32
C GLU A 83 -4.89 -5.47 -17.76
N ARG A 84 -4.57 -6.44 -18.64
CA ARG A 84 -4.25 -6.23 -20.06
C ARG A 84 -5.32 -5.47 -20.86
N ARG A 85 -6.57 -5.44 -20.40
CA ARG A 85 -7.70 -4.74 -21.02
C ARG A 85 -8.03 -3.40 -20.36
N ASN A 86 -7.10 -2.81 -19.63
CA ASN A 86 -7.30 -1.58 -18.85
C ASN A 86 -8.40 -1.70 -17.77
N ILE A 87 -8.63 -2.91 -17.26
CA ILE A 87 -9.52 -3.13 -16.12
C ILE A 87 -8.71 -2.84 -14.86
N CYS A 88 -9.19 -1.91 -14.03
CA CYS A 88 -8.60 -1.63 -12.72
C CYS A 88 -8.85 -2.83 -11.80
N LEU A 89 -7.77 -3.43 -11.30
CA LEU A 89 -7.81 -4.55 -10.36
C LEU A 89 -7.63 -4.08 -8.91
N GLY A 90 -7.20 -2.83 -8.72
CA GLY A 90 -7.05 -2.23 -7.41
C GLY A 90 -6.19 -0.97 -7.44
N VAL A 91 -6.34 -0.16 -6.40
CA VAL A 91 -5.65 1.11 -6.23
C VAL A 91 -5.11 1.19 -4.80
N VAL A 92 -3.81 1.48 -4.68
CA VAL A 92 -3.15 1.76 -3.40
C VAL A 92 -2.95 3.26 -3.28
N LEU A 93 -3.42 3.82 -2.17
CA LEU A 93 -3.24 5.23 -1.82
C LEU A 93 -2.12 5.36 -0.79
N TRP A 94 -1.25 6.33 -0.99
CA TRP A 94 -0.15 6.64 -0.07
C TRP A 94 -0.12 8.14 0.17
N ARG A 95 -0.11 8.53 1.44
CA ARG A 95 0.01 9.92 1.86
C ARG A 95 1.20 10.12 2.80
N GLY A 96 2.08 11.06 2.47
CA GLY A 96 3.27 11.35 3.29
C GLY A 96 4.10 10.09 3.57
N ALA A 97 4.18 9.68 4.83
CA ALA A 97 4.94 8.50 5.27
C ALA A 97 4.09 7.21 5.40
N VAL A 98 2.78 7.28 5.14
CA VAL A 98 1.83 6.21 5.47
C VAL A 98 1.05 5.74 4.24
N ILE A 99 1.05 4.43 4.03
CA ILE A 99 0.20 3.75 3.05
C ILE A 99 -1.16 3.47 3.68
N TYR A 100 -2.23 3.68 2.90
CA TYR A 100 -3.58 3.37 3.36
C TYR A 100 -3.74 1.87 3.59
N PRO A 101 -4.47 1.44 4.63
CA PRO A 101 -4.50 0.05 5.05
C PRO A 101 -5.28 -0.89 4.12
N PHE A 102 -5.78 -0.43 2.97
CA PHE A 102 -6.57 -1.25 2.06
C PHE A 102 -6.38 -0.86 0.59
N ILE A 103 -6.70 -1.82 -0.28
CA ILE A 103 -6.74 -1.63 -1.73
C ILE A 103 -8.14 -1.15 -2.12
N PHE A 104 -8.23 0.04 -2.69
CA PHE A 104 -9.48 0.55 -3.25
C PHE A 104 -9.81 -0.19 -4.55
N PRO A 105 -11.09 -0.47 -4.84
CA PRO A 105 -11.45 -1.21 -6.06
C PRO A 105 -11.32 -0.34 -7.32
N THR A 106 -11.50 0.97 -7.20
CA THR A 106 -11.41 1.92 -8.32
C THR A 106 -10.54 3.14 -7.99
N LEU A 107 -10.11 3.85 -9.04
CA LEU A 107 -9.41 5.12 -8.89
C LEU A 107 -10.31 6.20 -8.28
N GLU A 108 -11.60 6.21 -8.61
CA GLU A 108 -12.57 7.17 -8.08
C GLU A 108 -12.74 7.03 -6.57
N ASP A 109 -12.84 5.79 -6.07
CA ASP A 109 -12.94 5.53 -4.62
C ASP A 109 -11.70 6.02 -3.87
N ALA A 110 -10.51 5.78 -4.43
CA ALA A 110 -9.25 6.25 -3.86
C ALA A 110 -9.17 7.78 -3.82
N LEU A 111 -9.60 8.47 -4.89
CA LEU A 111 -9.62 9.93 -4.96
C LEU A 111 -10.63 10.55 -4.01
N SER A 112 -11.81 9.94 -3.88
CA SER A 112 -12.83 10.35 -2.92
C SER A 112 -12.29 10.27 -1.49
N ALA A 113 -11.62 9.16 -1.13
CA ALA A 113 -11.00 9.00 0.18
C ALA A 113 -9.86 10.00 0.44
N ALA A 114 -9.02 10.27 -0.57
CA ALA A 114 -7.96 11.28 -0.45
C ALA A 114 -8.52 12.68 -0.19
N THR A 115 -9.58 13.06 -0.91
CA THR A 115 -10.21 14.38 -0.80
C THR A 115 -10.88 14.56 0.56
N GLN A 116 -11.53 13.52 1.09
CA GLN A 116 -12.12 13.55 2.42
C GLN A 116 -11.07 13.71 3.52
N ASP A 117 -9.93 13.02 3.41
CA ASP A 117 -8.84 13.15 4.38
C ASP A 117 -8.19 14.55 4.35
N GLU A 118 -8.01 15.13 3.15
CA GLU A 118 -7.55 16.52 3.01
C GLU A 118 -8.50 17.49 3.72
N TRP A 119 -9.81 17.36 3.51
CA TRP A 119 -10.81 18.24 4.11
C TRP A 119 -10.86 18.15 5.65
N ILE A 120 -10.73 16.94 6.22
CA ILE A 120 -10.69 16.74 7.67
C ILE A 120 -9.53 17.52 8.29
N LEU A 121 -8.38 17.57 7.62
CA LEU A 121 -7.21 18.26 8.13
C LEU A 121 -7.31 19.77 8.00
N GLU A 122 -7.82 20.27 6.89
CA GLU A 122 -8.10 21.70 6.74
C GLU A 122 -9.07 22.19 7.81
N ALA A 123 -10.10 21.38 8.12
CA ALA A 123 -11.03 21.67 9.19
C ALA A 123 -10.36 21.67 10.58
N HIS A 124 -9.50 20.69 10.87
CA HIS A 124 -8.74 20.65 12.13
C HIS A 124 -7.75 21.82 12.27
N ALA A 125 -6.97 22.11 11.22
CA ALA A 125 -6.01 23.21 11.23
C ALA A 125 -6.71 24.57 11.44
N LYS A 126 -7.89 24.77 10.84
CA LYS A 126 -8.68 25.97 11.05
C LYS A 126 -9.21 26.07 12.49
N THR A 127 -9.65 24.95 13.06
CA THR A 127 -10.14 24.90 14.44
C THR A 127 -9.03 25.22 15.45
N GLU A 128 -7.81 24.70 15.23
CA GLU A 128 -6.65 25.01 16.08
C GLU A 128 -6.21 26.47 15.99
N LEU A 129 -6.26 27.06 14.79
CA LEU A 129 -5.93 28.46 14.58
C LEU A 129 -6.95 29.40 15.27
N ASP A 130 -8.23 29.05 15.19
CA ASP A 130 -9.32 29.81 15.82
C ASP A 130 -9.31 29.69 17.36
N LEU A 131 -8.75 28.60 17.92
CA LEU A 131 -8.55 28.41 19.36
C LEU A 131 -7.28 29.10 19.89
N ALA A 132 -6.33 29.43 19.02
CA ALA A 132 -5.08 30.09 19.36
C ALA A 132 -5.16 31.64 19.28
N CYS A 133 -6.29 32.18 18.82
CA CYS A 133 -6.59 33.62 18.72
C CYS A 133 -7.54 34.08 19.83
#